data_AF-A0ABD0NYM6-F1
#
_entry.id   AF-A0ABD0NYM6-F1
#
_cell.length_a   1.000
_cell.length_b   1.000
_cell.length_c   1.000
_cell.angle_alpha   90.00
_cell.angle_beta   90.00
_cell.angle_gamma   90.00
#
_symmetry.space_group_name_H-M   'P 1'
#
loop_
_entity.id
_entity.type
_entity.pdbx_description
1 polymer ?
#
loop_
_entity_poly.entity_id
_entity_poly.type
_entity_poly.pdbx_seq_one_letter_code
_entity_poly.pdbx_strand_id
1 'polypeptide(L)' 'EDTCGDTLRGSSGIITSPNFPSEYYNSADCTWTILADPGDTISIIFTDFQTEE' A
#
# COMPACT_ATOMS: atom_id res chain seq x y z
N GLU A 1 -17.22 -3.74 -6.28
CA GLU A 1 -15.83 -4.20 -6.40
C GLU A 1 -14.97 -3.12 -5.80
N ASP A 2 -14.56 -3.33 -4.55
CA ASP A 2 -13.70 -2.41 -3.82
C ASP A 2 -12.30 -2.53 -4.40
N THR A 3 -12.01 -1.77 -5.45
CA THR A 3 -10.69 -1.77 -6.07
C THR A 3 -9.70 -1.06 -5.14
N CYS A 4 -8.72 -1.80 -4.64
CA CYS A 4 -7.59 -1.29 -3.90
C CYS A 4 -6.28 -1.60 -4.64
N GLY A 5 -5.27 -0.76 -4.41
CA GLY A 5 -4.05 -0.78 -5.21
C GLY A 5 -3.94 0.43 -6.13
N ASP A 6 -2.71 0.82 -6.43
CA ASP A 6 -2.41 1.96 -7.31
C ASP A 6 -0.98 1.84 -7.85
N THR A 7 -0.65 2.61 -8.88
CA THR A 7 0.72 2.84 -9.32
C THR A 7 1.22 4.18 -8.78
N LEU A 8 2.12 4.11 -7.81
CA LEU A 8 2.68 5.28 -7.14
C LEU A 8 3.99 5.71 -7.81
N ARG A 9 4.12 7.02 -8.00
CA ARG A 9 5.31 7.72 -8.47
C ARG A 9 5.55 8.93 -7.60
N GLY A 10 6.80 9.24 -7.30
CA GLY A 10 7.19 10.40 -6.51
C GLY A 10 8.27 10.08 -5.49
N SER A 11 8.77 11.10 -4.80
CA SER A 11 9.86 10.95 -3.82
C SER A 11 9.41 10.33 -2.50
N SER A 12 8.12 10.36 -2.18
CA SER A 12 7.53 9.78 -0.97
C SER A 12 6.01 9.65 -1.09
N GLY A 13 5.40 8.84 -0.22
CA GLY A 13 3.96 8.63 -0.16
C GLY A 13 3.56 7.77 1.04
N ILE A 14 2.25 7.57 1.23
CA ILE A 14 1.69 6.71 2.26
C ILE A 14 0.78 5.69 1.56
N ILE A 15 0.93 4.41 1.90
CA ILE A 15 0.02 3.33 1.51
C ILE A 15 -0.72 2.88 2.77
N THR A 16 -2.03 2.71 2.65
CA THR A 16 -2.86 2.16 3.73
C THR A 16 -3.70 1.01 3.21
N SER A 17 -4.14 0.14 4.11
CA SER A 17 -5.20 -0.83 3.80
C SER A 17 -6.49 -0.09 3.38
N PRO A 18 -7.38 -0.76 2.64
CA PRO A 18 -8.74 -0.27 2.47
C PRO A 18 -9.36 -0.01 3.84
N ASN A 19 -10.05 1.12 3.97
CA ASN A 19 -10.73 1.57 5.20
C ASN A 19 -9.85 1.91 6.40
N PHE A 20 -8.53 1.86 6.29
CA PHE A 20 -7.65 2.27 7.40
C PHE A 20 -8.12 3.62 8.00
N PRO A 21 -8.29 3.72 9.33
CA PRO A 21 -7.80 2.81 10.38
C PRO A 21 -8.76 1.69 10.79
N SER A 22 -9.84 1.47 10.05
CA SER A 22 -10.77 0.34 10.27
C SER A 22 -10.29 -0.92 9.56
N GLU A 23 -10.94 -2.05 9.88
CA GLU A 23 -10.66 -3.34 9.25
C GLU A 23 -10.78 -3.31 7.72
N TYR A 24 -9.90 -4.05 7.06
CA TYR A 24 -9.94 -4.24 5.62
C TYR A 24 -11.14 -5.12 5.23
N TYR A 25 -11.56 -5.02 3.97
CA TYR A 25 -12.66 -5.85 3.47
C TYR A 25 -12.26 -7.33 3.37
N ASN A 26 -13.17 -8.24 3.72
CA ASN A 26 -12.96 -9.68 3.50
C ASN A 26 -12.63 -9.96 2.03
N SER A 27 -11.65 -10.86 1.80
CA SER A 27 -11.21 -11.25 0.46
C SER A 27 -10.66 -10.08 -0.39
N ALA A 28 -10.09 -9.06 0.26
CA ALA A 28 -9.39 -7.99 -0.45
C ALA A 28 -8.18 -8.53 -1.22
N ASP A 29 -8.10 -8.18 -2.51
CA ASP A 29 -6.96 -8.47 -3.39
C ASP A 29 -6.41 -7.13 -3.90
N CYS A 30 -5.38 -6.63 -3.22
CA CYS A 30 -4.81 -5.31 -3.46
C CYS A 30 -3.38 -5.42 -4.00
N THR A 31 -3.07 -4.67 -5.06
CA THR A 31 -1.70 -4.56 -5.58
C THR A 31 -1.27 -3.11 -5.72
N TRP A 32 -0.23 -2.70 -4.98
CA TRP A 32 0.41 -1.40 -5.16
C TRP A 32 1.74 -1.56 -5.90
N THR A 33 1.93 -0.78 -6.96
CA THR A 33 3.17 -0.73 -7.74
C THR A 33 3.90 0.57 -7.44
N ILE A 34 5.09 0.51 -6.87
CA ILE A 34 5.90 1.71 -6.58
C ILE A 34 6.99 1.82 -7.66
N LEU A 35 7.03 2.95 -8.36
CA LEU A 35 7.99 3.21 -9.43
C LEU A 35 8.99 4.28 -8.99
N ALA A 36 10.28 3.92 -9.03
CA ALA A 36 11.40 4.83 -8.81
C ALA A 36 12.21 5.01 -10.10
N ASP A 37 12.87 6.15 -10.24
CA ASP A 37 13.74 6.42 -11.38
C ASP A 37 15.06 5.64 -11.27
N PRO A 38 15.76 5.36 -12.39
CA PRO A 38 17.03 4.64 -12.35
C PRO A 38 18.06 5.35 -11.46
N GLY A 39 18.60 4.63 -10.48
CA GLY A 39 19.56 5.15 -9.50
C GLY A 39 18.96 5.46 -8.13
N ASP A 40 17.63 5.56 -8.04
CA ASP A 40 16.93 5.72 -6.77
C ASP A 40 16.72 4.38 -6.06
N THR A 41 16.58 4.44 -4.74
CA THR A 41 16.27 3.29 -3.88
C THR A 41 14.91 3.48 -3.22
N ILE A 42 14.03 2.48 -3.35
CA ILE A 42 12.74 2.47 -2.66
C ILE A 42 12.95 2.01 -1.22
N SER A 43 12.50 2.81 -0.26
CA SER A 43 12.46 2.45 1.17
C SER A 43 11.01 2.36 1.63
N ILE A 44 10.67 1.26 2.31
CA ILE A 44 9.32 0.99 2.83
C ILE A 44 9.42 0.80 4.34
N ILE A 45 8.53 1.46 5.08
CA ILE A 45 8.44 1.37 6.53
C ILE A 45 6.99 1.06 6.88
N PHE A 46 6.76 -0.06 7.57
CA PHE A 46 5.45 -0.35 8.16
C PHE A 46 5.32 0.42 9.47
N THR A 47 4.38 1.35 9.51
CA THR A 47 4.08 2.13 10.73
C THR A 47 2.94 1.51 11.55
N ASP A 48 2.10 0.70 10.91
CA ASP A 48 1.03 -0.09 11.52
C ASP A 48 0.83 -1.37 10.69
N PHE A 49 0.63 -2.51 11.35
CA PHE A 49 0.46 -3.81 10.70
C PHE A 49 -0.28 -4.80 11.60
N GLN A 50 -1.50 -5.16 11.20
CA GLN A 50 -2.32 -6.19 11.82
C GLN A 50 -3.04 -6.98 10.72
N THR A 51 -3.08 -8.31 10.84
CA THR A 51 -3.78 -9.23 9.93
C THR A 51 -4.62 -10.23 10.72
N GLU A 52 -5.50 -10.97 10.05
CA GLU A 52 -6.15 -12.17 10.62
C GLU A 52 -5.13 -13.13 11.25
N GLU A 53 -5.55 -13.85 12.32
CA GLU A 53 -4.78 -14.93 12.96
C GLU A 53 -4.76 -16.24 12.14
#